data_AF-A0A1M3BK18-F1
#
_entry.id   AF-A0A1M3BK18-F1
#
_cell.length_a   1.000
_cell.length_b   1.000
_cell.length_c   1.000
_cell.angle_alpha   90.00
_cell.angle_beta   90.00
_cell.angle_gamma   90.00
#
_symmetry.space_group_name_H-M   'P 1'
#
loop_
_entity.id
_entity.type
_entity.pdbx_description
1 polymer ?
#
loop_
_entity_poly.entity_id
_entity_poly.type
_entity_poly.pdbx_seq_one_letter_code
_entity_poly.pdbx_strand_id
1 'polypeptide(L)'
;MQILTDIGIGLAIGMLAGTTGTQGGARGRMVLLAAIVGLVAGFLIDSVLGAVLAGAGAAFACLVISDLVFGASRREGSGAGALGFIVALAALVVLAIALLFSWLIILVALALIWLGVSRRRRAQRKHAGLRVLR
;
A
#
# COMPACT_ATOMS: atom_id res chain seq x y z
N MET A 1 10.95 9.44 16.80
CA MET A 1 11.43 8.28 16.03
C MET A 1 10.39 7.15 16.00
N GLN A 2 9.68 6.87 17.10
CA GLN A 2 8.58 5.88 17.16
C GLN A 2 7.48 6.09 16.09
N ILE A 3 7.05 7.33 15.87
CA ILE A 3 6.06 7.70 14.83
C ILE A 3 6.40 7.13 13.44
N LEU A 4 7.68 7.19 13.03
CA LEU A 4 8.09 6.69 11.71
C LEU A 4 8.08 5.17 11.65
N THR A 5 8.43 4.52 12.75
CA THR A 5 8.39 3.06 12.87
C THR A 5 6.94 2.56 12.79
N ASP A 6 6.01 3.22 13.47
CA ASP A 6 4.58 2.85 13.44
C ASP A 6 3.98 2.99 12.04
N ILE A 7 4.28 4.10 11.36
CA ILE A 7 3.90 4.30 9.96
C ILE A 7 4.53 3.21 9.08
N GLY A 8 5.80 2.90 9.31
CA GLY A 8 6.54 1.86 8.58
C GLY A 8 5.91 0.48 8.69
N ILE A 9 5.55 0.08 9.90
CA ILE A 9 4.89 -1.20 10.19
C ILE A 9 3.50 -1.22 9.53
N GLY A 10 2.73 -0.14 9.66
CA GLY A 10 1.46 0.02 8.97
C GLY A 10 1.59 -0.14 7.46
N LEU A 11 2.53 0.56 6.84
CA LEU A 11 2.82 0.44 5.41
C LEU A 11 3.16 -0.99 5.01
N ALA A 12 4.01 -1.70 5.77
CA ALA A 12 4.37 -3.08 5.47
C ALA A 12 3.15 -4.03 5.53
N ILE A 13 2.31 -3.90 6.56
CA ILE A 13 1.05 -4.66 6.70
C ILE A 13 0.14 -4.39 5.49
N GLY A 14 -0.04 -3.12 5.13
CA GLY A 14 -0.85 -2.72 3.98
C GLY A 14 -0.29 -3.24 2.67
N MET A 15 1.04 -3.23 2.50
CA MET A 15 1.69 -3.77 1.30
C MET A 15 1.43 -5.28 1.16
N LEU A 16 1.54 -6.04 2.26
CA LEU A 16 1.22 -7.47 2.27
C LEU A 16 -0.23 -7.75 1.93
N ALA A 17 -1.17 -7.09 2.60
CA ALA A 17 -2.60 -7.25 2.31
C ALA A 17 -2.94 -6.88 0.85
N GLY A 18 -2.26 -5.86 0.31
CA GLY A 18 -2.45 -5.41 -1.05
C GLY A 18 -2.03 -6.41 -2.13
N THR A 19 -1.18 -7.38 -1.81
CA THR A 19 -0.69 -8.40 -2.77
C THR A 19 -1.79 -9.25 -3.39
N THR A 20 -2.95 -9.32 -2.74
CA THR A 20 -4.13 -10.03 -3.25
C THR A 20 -4.73 -9.41 -4.52
N GLY A 21 -4.39 -8.15 -4.84
CA GLY A 21 -4.80 -7.52 -6.10
C GLY A 21 -6.32 -7.40 -6.29
N THR A 22 -7.10 -7.28 -5.21
CA THR A 22 -8.57 -7.22 -5.28
C THR A 22 -9.08 -5.90 -5.88
N GLN A 23 -10.25 -5.93 -6.55
CA GLN A 23 -10.93 -4.73 -7.10
C GLN A 23 -12.41 -4.64 -6.71
N GLY A 24 -13.00 -3.45 -6.91
CA GLY A 24 -14.39 -3.16 -6.58
C GLY A 24 -14.67 -3.29 -5.08
N GLY A 25 -15.80 -3.89 -4.73
CA GLY A 25 -16.22 -4.08 -3.32
C GLY A 25 -15.26 -4.97 -2.51
N ALA A 26 -14.58 -5.93 -3.15
CA ALA A 26 -13.60 -6.79 -2.49
C ALA A 26 -12.37 -6.00 -2.00
N ARG A 27 -11.95 -4.98 -2.76
CA ARG A 27 -10.86 -4.07 -2.36
C ARG A 27 -11.21 -3.28 -1.11
N GLY A 28 -12.43 -2.75 -1.03
CA GLY A 28 -12.89 -1.98 0.13
C GLY A 28 -12.82 -2.79 1.42
N ARG A 29 -13.23 -4.06 1.36
CA ARG A 29 -13.15 -5.00 2.51
C ARG A 29 -11.71 -5.34 2.88
N MET A 30 -10.84 -5.58 1.89
CA MET A 30 -9.43 -5.88 2.13
C MET A 30 -8.69 -4.70 2.79
N VAL A 31 -8.97 -3.48 2.33
CA VAL A 31 -8.40 -2.25 2.90
C VAL A 31 -8.89 -2.03 4.32
N LEU A 32 -10.17 -2.29 4.60
CA LEU A 32 -10.72 -2.22 5.95
C LEU A 32 -10.03 -3.24 6.87
N LEU A 33 -9.86 -4.49 6.42
CA LEU A 33 -9.14 -5.51 7.17
C LEU A 33 -7.68 -5.08 7.43
N ALA A 34 -6.97 -4.59 6.41
CA ALA A 34 -5.61 -4.10 6.56
C ALA A 34 -5.52 -2.93 7.56
N ALA A 35 -6.48 -1.99 7.52
CA ALA A 35 -6.56 -0.88 8.44
C ALA A 35 -6.79 -1.34 9.89
N ILE A 36 -7.68 -2.31 10.10
CA ILE A 36 -7.93 -2.89 11.43
C ILE A 36 -6.69 -3.61 11.96
N VAL A 37 -6.01 -4.39 11.12
CA VAL A 37 -4.76 -5.06 11.51
C VAL A 37 -3.68 -4.02 11.86
N GLY A 38 -3.56 -2.96 11.07
CA GLY A 38 -2.65 -1.84 11.34
C GLY A 38 -2.99 -1.10 12.65
N LEU A 39 -4.27 -0.85 12.92
CA LEU A 39 -4.75 -0.25 14.16
C LEU A 39 -4.39 -1.11 15.38
N VAL A 40 -4.68 -2.41 15.32
CA VAL A 40 -4.37 -3.34 16.42
C VAL A 40 -2.86 -3.44 16.63
N ALA A 41 -2.08 -3.57 15.56
CA ALA A 41 -0.62 -3.65 15.65
C ALA A 41 -0.03 -2.36 16.26
N GLY A 42 -0.43 -1.17 15.77
CA GLY A 42 0.08 0.09 16.30
C GLY A 42 -0.36 0.37 17.74
N PHE A 43 -1.55 -0.08 18.14
CA PHE A 43 -2.01 0.03 19.53
C PHE A 43 -1.20 -0.86 20.48
N LEU A 44 -0.85 -2.08 20.04
CA LEU A 44 -0.07 -3.02 20.85
C LEU A 44 1.40 -2.62 21.00
N ILE A 45 1.95 -1.89 20.03
CA ILE A 45 3.38 -1.55 19.99
C ILE A 45 3.71 -0.26 20.73
N ASP A 46 2.89 0.77 20.56
CA ASP A 46 3.23 2.11 21.06
C ASP A 46 2.07 2.77 21.80
N SER A 47 1.05 3.24 21.07
CA SER A 47 0.02 4.11 21.64
C SER A 47 -1.21 4.23 20.73
N VAL A 48 -2.24 4.94 21.19
CA VAL A 48 -3.41 5.31 20.37
C VAL A 48 -2.98 6.08 19.12
N LEU A 49 -1.96 6.94 19.24
CA LEU A 49 -1.45 7.70 18.10
C LEU A 49 -0.74 6.79 17.09
N GLY A 50 0.08 5.85 17.58
CA GLY A 50 0.71 4.81 16.77
C GLY A 50 -0.32 3.92 16.06
N ALA A 51 -1.42 3.56 16.74
CA ALA A 51 -2.53 2.82 16.16
C ALA A 51 -3.13 3.54 14.94
N VAL A 52 -3.48 4.82 15.09
CA VAL A 52 -4.10 5.60 14.01
C VAL A 52 -3.16 5.74 12.81
N LEU A 53 -1.87 6.00 13.07
CA LEU A 53 -0.86 6.15 12.03
C LEU A 53 -0.57 4.83 11.30
N ALA A 54 -0.41 3.73 12.02
CA ALA A 54 -0.21 2.40 11.45
C ALA A 54 -1.44 1.95 10.66
N GLY A 55 -2.64 2.19 11.17
CA GLY A 55 -3.91 1.92 10.48
C GLY A 55 -4.06 2.72 9.19
N ALA A 56 -3.77 4.02 9.22
CA ALA A 56 -3.82 4.88 8.04
C ALA A 56 -2.75 4.48 6.99
N GLY A 57 -1.54 4.18 7.45
CA GLY A 57 -0.45 3.66 6.61
C GLY A 57 -0.84 2.34 5.94
N ALA A 58 -1.42 1.40 6.70
CA ALA A 58 -1.88 0.11 6.18
C ALA A 58 -2.98 0.26 5.14
N ALA A 59 -3.98 1.11 5.41
CA ALA A 59 -5.05 1.39 4.46
C ALA A 59 -4.48 1.98 3.15
N PHE A 60 -3.59 2.97 3.27
CA PHE A 60 -3.00 3.63 2.12
C PHE A 60 -2.13 2.70 1.28
N ALA A 61 -1.22 1.96 1.92
CA ALA A 61 -0.36 1.00 1.24
C ALA A 61 -1.17 -0.11 0.57
N CYS A 62 -2.20 -0.64 1.24
CA CYS A 62 -3.08 -1.64 0.65
C CYS A 62 -3.77 -1.11 -0.60
N LEU A 63 -4.27 0.13 -0.58
CA LEU A 63 -4.87 0.75 -1.76
C LEU A 63 -3.88 0.83 -2.92
N VAL A 64 -2.67 1.35 -2.67
CA VAL A 64 -1.66 1.54 -3.72
C VAL A 64 -1.21 0.19 -4.29
N ILE A 65 -0.91 -0.79 -3.44
CA ILE A 65 -0.44 -2.10 -3.87
C ILE A 65 -1.53 -2.90 -4.58
N SER A 66 -2.77 -2.94 -4.08
CA SER A 66 -3.87 -3.65 -4.75
C SER A 66 -4.10 -3.11 -6.16
N ASP A 67 -3.99 -1.80 -6.34
CA ASP A 67 -4.01 -1.20 -7.66
C ASP A 67 -2.87 -1.76 -8.51
N LEU A 68 -1.62 -1.71 -8.05
CA LEU A 68 -0.44 -2.16 -8.81
C LEU A 68 -0.57 -3.60 -9.26
N VAL A 69 -0.84 -4.51 -8.32
CA VAL A 69 -0.94 -5.94 -8.59
C VAL A 69 -2.07 -6.23 -9.56
N PHE A 70 -3.26 -5.62 -9.38
CA PHE A 70 -4.35 -5.79 -10.34
C PHE A 70 -4.04 -5.22 -11.73
N GLY A 71 -3.36 -4.07 -11.76
CA GLY A 71 -2.99 -3.41 -13.01
C GLY A 71 -2.02 -4.26 -13.84
N ALA A 72 -1.11 -4.94 -13.16
CA ALA A 72 -0.15 -5.85 -13.78
C ALA A 72 -0.78 -7.21 -14.11
N SER A 73 -1.65 -7.75 -13.24
CA SER A 73 -2.34 -9.02 -13.49
C SER A 73 -3.18 -8.97 -14.77
N ARG A 74 -3.84 -7.84 -15.05
CA ARG A 74 -4.56 -7.62 -16.31
C ARG A 74 -3.69 -7.59 -17.56
N ARG A 75 -2.39 -7.31 -17.43
CA ARG A 75 -1.47 -7.18 -18.57
C ARG A 75 -0.73 -8.47 -18.87
N GLU A 76 -0.39 -9.23 -17.83
CA GLU A 76 0.50 -10.39 -17.97
C GLU A 76 -0.17 -11.74 -17.71
N GLY A 77 -1.42 -11.78 -17.21
CA GLY A 77 -2.23 -12.99 -17.04
C GLY A 77 -1.69 -13.98 -16.00
N SER A 78 -0.48 -14.49 -16.20
CA SER A 78 0.27 -15.44 -15.36
C SER A 78 1.28 -14.75 -14.41
N GLY A 79 1.78 -13.55 -14.75
CA GLY A 79 2.78 -12.82 -13.95
C GLY A 79 2.29 -12.23 -12.61
N ALA A 80 0.98 -12.28 -12.34
CA ALA A 80 0.37 -11.69 -11.15
C ALA A 80 0.90 -12.27 -9.83
N GLY A 81 1.11 -13.60 -9.80
CA GLY A 81 1.62 -14.29 -8.61
C GLY A 81 3.08 -13.94 -8.31
N ALA A 82 3.92 -13.87 -9.35
CA ALA A 82 5.33 -13.47 -9.22
C ALA A 82 5.44 -12.03 -8.69
N LEU A 83 4.60 -11.11 -9.18
CA LEU A 83 4.53 -9.75 -8.65
C LEU A 83 4.04 -9.70 -7.20
N GLY A 84 3.04 -10.50 -6.84
CA GLY A 84 2.59 -10.63 -5.45
C GLY A 84 3.73 -11.08 -4.53
N PHE A 85 4.53 -12.06 -4.95
CA PHE A 85 5.70 -12.54 -4.21
C PHE A 85 6.79 -11.47 -4.07
N ILE A 86 7.13 -10.77 -5.16
CA ILE A 86 8.12 -9.68 -5.13
C ILE A 86 7.66 -8.55 -4.20
N VAL A 87 6.37 -8.20 -4.23
CA VAL A 87 5.83 -7.17 -3.34
C VAL A 87 5.81 -7.63 -1.88
N ALA A 88 5.53 -8.91 -1.61
CA ALA A 88 5.64 -9.47 -0.27
C ALA A 88 7.08 -9.42 0.26
N LEU A 89 8.07 -9.75 -0.59
CA LEU A 89 9.49 -9.62 -0.27
C LEU A 89 9.84 -8.14 0.00
N ALA A 90 9.36 -7.22 -0.84
CA ALA A 90 9.56 -5.80 -0.65
C ALA A 90 8.91 -5.29 0.65
N ALA A 91 7.75 -5.82 1.04
CA ALA A 91 7.11 -5.49 2.31
C ALA A 91 7.94 -5.93 3.53
N LEU A 92 8.57 -7.12 3.45
CA LEU A 92 9.54 -7.56 4.46
C LEU A 92 10.76 -6.64 4.54
N VAL A 93 11.28 -6.20 3.40
CA VAL A 93 12.38 -5.23 3.35
C VAL A 93 11.96 -3.91 3.98
N VAL A 94 10.76 -3.41 3.68
CA VAL A 94 10.22 -2.18 4.31
C VAL A 94 10.07 -2.35 5.82
N LEU A 95 9.60 -3.51 6.30
CA LEU A 95 9.51 -3.81 7.72
C LEU A 95 10.90 -3.81 8.39
N ALA A 96 11.90 -4.44 7.77
CA ALA A 96 13.27 -4.44 8.27
C ALA A 96 13.85 -3.02 8.32
N ILE A 97 13.61 -2.20 7.28
CA ILE A 97 14.01 -0.79 7.25
C ILE A 97 13.31 0.01 8.36
N ALA A 98 12.02 -0.25 8.63
CA ALA A 98 11.27 0.45 9.68
C ALA A 98 11.90 0.22 11.07
N LEU A 99 12.42 -0.98 11.31
CA LEU A 99 13.04 -1.37 12.57
C LEU A 99 14.50 -0.90 12.68
N LEU A 100 15.28 -0.96 11.59
CA LEU A 100 16.72 -0.63 11.61
C LEU A 100 17.00 0.85 11.37
N PHE A 101 16.26 1.49 10.47
CA PHE A 101 16.53 2.83 9.96
C PHE A 101 15.23 3.61 9.76
N SER A 102 14.56 3.96 10.86
CA SER A 102 13.24 4.62 10.85
C SER A 102 13.18 5.87 9.95
N TRP A 103 14.27 6.64 9.82
CA TRP A 103 14.33 7.82 8.95
C TRP A 103 14.15 7.52 7.45
N LEU A 104 14.52 6.31 6.98
CA LEU A 104 14.34 5.89 5.60
C LEU A 104 12.88 5.62 5.23
N ILE A 105 11.98 5.46 6.22
CA ILE A 105 10.55 5.28 5.97
C ILE A 105 9.93 6.46 5.24
N ILE A 106 10.49 7.67 5.42
CA ILE A 106 10.05 8.86 4.69
C ILE A 106 10.18 8.65 3.18
N LEU A 107 11.29 8.05 2.73
CA LEU A 107 11.52 7.76 1.30
C LEU A 107 10.53 6.72 0.78
N VAL A 108 10.22 5.68 1.56
CA VAL A 108 9.25 4.66 1.20
C VAL A 108 7.85 5.26 1.07
N ALA A 109 7.45 6.09 2.04
CA ALA A 109 6.17 6.78 2.02
C ALA A 109 6.06 7.72 0.80
N LEU A 110 7.12 8.50 0.51
CA LEU A 110 7.19 9.35 -0.68
C LEU A 110 7.09 8.54 -1.97
N ALA A 111 7.77 7.39 -2.06
CA ALA A 111 7.71 6.51 -3.22
C ALA A 111 6.29 5.98 -3.45
N LEU A 112 5.59 5.54 -2.39
CA LEU A 112 4.21 5.07 -2.48
C LEU A 112 3.23 6.19 -2.85
N ILE A 113 3.40 7.38 -2.27
CA ILE A 113 2.61 8.57 -2.64
C ILE A 113 2.82 8.92 -4.10
N TRP A 114 4.08 9.00 -4.54
CA TRP A 114 4.43 9.29 -5.92
C TRP A 114 3.82 8.28 -6.89
N LEU A 115 3.85 7.00 -6.54
CA LEU A 115 3.29 5.92 -7.33
C LEU A 115 1.76 6.01 -7.43
N GLY A 116 1.08 6.27 -6.31
CA GLY A 116 -0.37 6.49 -6.27
C GLY A 116 -0.80 7.70 -7.10
N VAL A 117 -0.10 8.83 -6.97
CA VAL A 117 -0.37 10.06 -7.73
C VAL A 117 -0.11 9.85 -9.22
N SER A 118 1.03 9.25 -9.58
CA SER A 118 1.40 8.99 -10.97
C SER A 118 0.36 8.12 -11.67
N ARG A 119 -0.22 7.15 -10.96
CA ARG A 119 -1.28 6.30 -11.50
C ARG A 119 -2.61 7.04 -11.70
N ARG A 120 -3.02 7.88 -10.72
CA ARG A 120 -4.23 8.73 -10.87
C ARG A 120 -4.13 9.67 -12.07
N ARG A 121 -2.96 10.27 -12.29
CA ARG A 121 -2.70 11.13 -13.46
C ARG A 121 -2.86 10.36 -14.78
N ARG A 122 -2.38 9.11 -14.87
CA ARG A 122 -2.56 8.26 -16.06
C ARG A 122 -4.02 7.89 -16.31
N ALA A 123 -4.80 7.67 -15.26
CA ALA A 123 -6.24 7.39 -15.39
C ALA A 123 -7.01 8.61 -15.92
N GLN A 124 -6.73 9.80 -15.41
CA GLN A 124 -7.39 11.04 -15.88
C GLN A 124 -7.10 11.34 -17.35
N ARG A 125 -5.87 11.10 -17.83
CA ARG A 125 -5.53 11.27 -19.25
C ARG A 125 -6.35 10.37 -20.18
N LYS A 126 -6.73 9.16 -19.74
CA LYS A 126 -7.57 8.25 -20.53
C LYS A 126 -9.01 8.78 -20.68
N HIS A 127 -9.56 9.39 -19.64
CA HIS A 127 -10.89 10.00 -19.70
C HIS A 127 -10.92 11.29 -20.52
N ALA A 128 -9.82 12.06 -20.52
CA ALA A 128 -9.68 13.23 -21.38
C ALA A 128 -9.61 12.84 -22.86
N GLY A 129 -8.87 11.78 -23.23
CA GLY A 129 -8.82 11.29 -24.61
C GLY A 129 -10.16 10.78 -25.14
N LEU A 130 -10.98 10.16 -24.29
CA LEU A 130 -12.33 9.70 -24.66
C LEU A 130 -13.34 10.84 -24.87
N ARG A 131 -13.12 12.01 -24.25
CA ARG A 131 -13.95 13.21 -24.48
C ARG A 131 -13.70 13.88 -25.83
N VAL A 132 -12.57 13.63 -26.47
CA VAL A 132 -12.22 14.20 -27.77
C VAL A 132 -12.75 13.36 -28.94
N LEU A 133 -13.11 12.09 -28.69
CA LEU A 133 -13.68 11.16 -29.68
C LEU A 133 -15.23 11.21 -29.73
N ARG A 134 -15.86 12.12 -28.98
CA ARG A 134 -17.31 12.26 -28.87
C ARG A 134 -17.71 13.67 -29.30
#